data_AF-A0A8T5GL67-F1
#
_entry.id   AF-A0A8T5GL67-F1
#
_cell.length_a   1.000
_cell.length_b   1.000
_cell.length_c   1.000
_cell.angle_alpha   90.00
_cell.angle_beta   90.00
_cell.angle_gamma   90.00
#
_symmetry.space_group_name_H-M   'P 1'
#
loop_
_entity.id
_entity.type
_entity.pdbx_description
1 polymer ?
#
loop_
_entity_poly.entity_id
_entity_poly.type
_entity_poly.pdbx_seq_one_letter_code
_entity_poly.pdbx_strand_id
1 'polypeptide(L)' 'MLNFLERSFKAIQRTQQSRADLWLLNNMSNRELRDIGISRGEIREHINGKKSNRKTNQVS' A
#
# COMPACT_ATOMS: atom_id res chain seq x y z
N MET A 1 -27.06 8.24 -15.79
CA MET A 1 -26.86 9.07 -14.57
C MET A 1 -26.27 8.25 -13.41
N LEU A 2 -26.71 7.01 -13.16
CA LEU A 2 -26.21 6.13 -12.08
C LEU A 2 -24.70 5.78 -12.18
N ASN A 3 -24.18 5.61 -13.39
CA ASN A 3 -22.77 5.21 -13.61
C ASN A 3 -21.75 6.26 -13.13
N PHE A 4 -22.14 7.53 -13.00
CA PHE A 4 -21.24 8.56 -12.48
C PHE A 4 -21.08 8.47 -10.97
N LEU A 5 -22.17 8.16 -10.25
CA LEU A 5 -22.14 7.95 -8.80
C LEU A 5 -21.28 6.76 -8.43
N GLU A 6 -21.39 5.64 -9.15
CA GLU A 6 -20.54 4.46 -8.90
C GLU A 6 -19.05 4.76 -9.07
N ARG A 7 -18.68 5.59 -10.05
CA ARG A 7 -17.28 6.00 -10.27
C ARG A 7 -16.77 6.86 -9.11
N SER A 8 -17.60 7.76 -8.60
CA SER A 8 -17.28 8.59 -7.44
C SER A 8 -17.10 7.76 -6.16
N PHE A 9 -17.99 6.80 -5.91
CA PHE A 9 -17.85 5.88 -4.77
C PHE A 9 -16.58 5.03 -4.87
N LYS A 10 -16.25 4.52 -6.06
CA LYS A 10 -15.00 3.77 -6.28
C LYS A 10 -13.75 4.63 -6.02
N ALA A 11 -13.78 5.91 -6.38
CA ALA A 11 -12.66 6.82 -6.11
C ALA A 11 -12.47 7.09 -4.61
N ILE A 12 -13.57 7.28 -3.87
CA ILE A 12 -13.56 7.44 -2.42
C ILE A 12 -13.08 6.15 -1.76
N GLN A 13 -13.60 4.99 -2.18
CA GLN A 13 -13.21 3.68 -1.67
C GLN A 13 -11.71 3.43 -1.82
N ARG A 14 -11.11 3.74 -2.99
CA ARG A 14 -9.66 3.61 -3.20
C ARG A 14 -8.85 4.48 -2.23
N THR A 15 -9.30 5.70 -2.00
CA THR A 15 -8.66 6.61 -1.04
C THR A 15 -8.72 6.06 0.38
N GLN A 16 -9.90 5.56 0.78
CA GLN A 16 -10.10 4.99 2.11
C GLN A 16 -9.31 3.69 2.31
N GLN A 17 -9.26 2.83 1.29
CA GLN A 17 -8.49 1.60 1.30
C GLN A 17 -6.99 1.90 1.48
N SER A 18 -6.44 2.86 0.73
CA SER A 18 -5.02 3.24 0.86
C SER A 18 -4.67 3.77 2.25
N ARG A 19 -5.60 4.48 2.89
CA ARG A 19 -5.45 4.96 4.28
C ARG A 19 -5.50 3.82 5.29
N ALA A 20 -6.44 2.89 5.12
CA ALA A 20 -6.57 1.71 5.95
C ALA A 20 -5.32 0.82 5.84
N ASP A 21 -4.81 0.59 4.63
CA ASP A 21 -3.59 -0.16 4.38
C ASP A 21 -2.39 0.51 5.08
N LEU A 22 -2.26 1.84 4.97
CA LEU A 22 -1.22 2.59 5.67
C LEU A 22 -1.32 2.48 7.18
N TRP A 23 -2.52 2.57 7.74
CA TRP A 23 -2.73 2.44 9.16
C TRP A 23 -2.40 1.02 9.63
N LEU A 24 -2.86 0.00 8.91
CA LEU A 24 -2.60 -1.41 9.20
C LEU A 24 -1.10 -1.69 9.21
N LEU A 25 -0.40 -1.32 8.13
CA LEU A 25 1.04 -1.53 7.98
C LEU A 25 1.88 -0.78 9.02
N ASN A 26 1.45 0.40 9.47
CA ASN A 26 2.15 1.11 10.54
C ASN A 26 1.98 0.44 11.91
N ASN A 27 0.82 -0.15 12.17
CA ASN A 27 0.54 -0.85 13.43
C ASN A 27 1.13 -2.27 13.48
N MET A 28 1.56 -2.84 12.35
CA MET A 28 2.31 -4.09 12.34
C MET A 28 3.70 -3.93 12.98
N SER A 29 4.16 -4.99 13.64
CA SER A 29 5.52 -5.12 14.17
C SER A 29 6.55 -5.37 13.06
N ASN A 30 7.84 -5.18 13.37
CA ASN A 30 8.92 -5.45 12.42
C ASN A 30 8.97 -6.92 11.99
N ARG A 31 8.48 -7.85 12.83
CA ARG A 31 8.45 -9.28 12.50
C ARG A 31 7.35 -9.55 11.47
N GLU A 32 6.14 -9.08 11.74
CA GLU A 32 5.00 -9.24 10.84
C GLU A 32 5.27 -8.63 9.46
N LEU A 33 5.84 -7.41 9.44
CA LEU A 33 6.27 -6.77 8.19
C LEU A 33 7.31 -7.62 7.43
N ARG A 34 8.24 -8.24 8.16
CA ARG A 34 9.28 -9.09 7.54
C ARG A 34 8.72 -10.42 7.03
N ASP A 35 7.70 -10.96 7.70
CA ASP A 35 7.00 -12.18 7.27
C ASP A 35 6.25 -11.97 5.94
N ILE A 36 5.71 -10.77 5.70
CA ILE A 36 5.13 -10.38 4.40
C ILE A 36 6.16 -9.79 3.42
N GLY A 37 7.45 -9.78 3.77
CA GLY A 37 8.55 -9.42 2.88
C GLY A 37 8.76 -7.92 2.65
N ILE A 38 8.30 -7.04 3.56
CA ILE A 38 8.51 -5.58 3.46
C ILE A 38 9.20 -5.01 4.70
N SER A 39 9.96 -3.93 4.50
CA SER A 39 10.54 -3.14 5.59
C SER A 39 9.71 -1.89 5.90
N ARG A 40 9.80 -1.36 7.14
CA ARG A 40 9.10 -0.11 7.53
C ARG A 40 9.40 1.08 6.62
N GLY A 41 10.63 1.16 6.11
CA GLY A 41 11.03 2.20 5.16
C GLY A 41 10.32 2.09 3.80
N GLU A 42 9.88 0.88 3.44
CA GLU A 42 9.26 0.56 2.15
C GLU A 42 7.73 0.71 2.19
N ILE A 43 7.12 0.76 3.38
CA ILE A 43 5.65 0.92 3.55
C ILE A 43 5.13 2.12 2.74
N ARG A 44 5.79 3.29 2.86
CA ARG A 44 5.40 4.50 2.13
C ARG A 44 5.61 4.39 0.62
N GLU A 45 6.63 3.66 0.18
CA GLU A 45 6.92 3.44 -1.24
C GLU A 45 5.89 2.47 -1.87
N HIS A 46 5.52 1.42 -1.12
CA HIS A 46 4.56 0.41 -1.55
C HIS A 46 3.13 0.95 -1.67
N ILE A 47 2.69 1.76 -0.70
CA ILE A 47 1.33 2.34 -0.70
C ILE A 47 1.17 3.44 -1.75
N ASN A 48 2.20 4.28 -1.93
CA ASN A 48 2.12 5.39 -2.88
C ASN A 48 2.37 4.95 -4.34
N GLY A 49 2.57 3.66 -4.61
CA GLY A 49 2.84 3.12 -5.94
C GLY A 49 4.16 3.61 -6.57
N LYS A 50 4.98 4.35 -5.80
CA LYS A 50 6.31 4.76 -6.23
C LYS A 50 7.24 3.60 -5.96
N LYS A 51 7.30 2.66 -6.91
CA LYS A 51 8.40 1.69 -6.96
C LYS A 51 9.71 2.48 -7.07
N SER A 52 10.38 2.67 -5.95
CA SER A 52 11.79 3.02 -5.98
C SER A 52 12.52 1.79 -6.55
N ASN A 53 13.26 1.97 -7.64
CA ASN A 53 14.02 0.93 -8.37
C ASN A 53 15.17 0.30 -7.52
N ARG A 54 15.01 0.12 -6.21
CA ARG A 54 16.10 -0.27 -5.29
C ARG A 54 16.21 -1.76 -5.01
N LYS A 55 15.29 -2.62 -5.46
CA LYS A 55 15.35 -4.08 -5.18
C LYS A 55 14.98 -4.94 -6.39
N THR A 56 15.74 -4.81 -7.48
CA THR A 56 15.83 -5.85 -8.53
C THR A 56 17.08 -6.72 -8.38
N ASN A 57 18.01 -6.40 -7.47
CA ASN A 57 19.15 -7.26 -7.16
C ASN A 57 19.06 -7.80 -5.74
N GLN A 58 18.25 -8.83 -5.45
CA GLN A 58 18.50 -9.82 -4.37
C GLN A 58 17.58 -11.05 -4.55
N VAL A 59 17.76 -11.81 -5.63
CA VAL A 59 17.59 -13.28 -5.62
C VAL A 59 18.29 -13.84 -6.86
N SER A 60 19.55 -14.24 -6.66
CA SER A 60 20.21 -15.36 -7.33
C SER A 60 20.53 -16.39 -6.26
#